data_AF-A0A162MRH8-F1
#
_entry.id   AF-A0A162MRH8-F1
#
_cell.length_a   1.000
_cell.length_b   1.000
_cell.length_c   1.000
_cell.angle_alpha   90.00
_cell.angle_beta   90.00
_cell.angle_gamma   90.00
#
_symmetry.space_group_name_H-M   'P 1'
#
loop_
_entity.id
_entity.type
_entity.pdbx_description
1 polymer ?
#
loop_
_entity_poly.entity_id
_entity_poly.type
_entity_poly.pdbx_seq_one_letter_code
_entity_poly.pdbx_strand_id
1 'polypeptide(L)'
;MLATTAEGLPFLRTSPSQPHHMSRMIGRKNKIYQSKIFKITEIQDELMPAAEAEDRWERIVTRQLREEGLPPREAPSGDAEETYAWSLYLSRLWIEWKIEATWQDWIARGEALQRIVDAEQDLADQEAGRTRRPEPTTGEHARPMATVNVSGSKYNFLTPLELQGKPIQMDGHDVFASETWAAVVRSRHGMLRSWADKAQTAQRSTV
;
A
#
# COMPACT_ATOMS: atom_id res chain seq x y z
N MET A 1 2.32 -27.29 -9.90
CA MET A 1 1.28 -26.92 -8.92
C MET A 1 1.43 -25.45 -8.53
N LEU A 2 0.33 -24.71 -8.44
CA LEU A 2 0.32 -23.33 -7.92
C LEU A 2 0.45 -23.33 -6.39
N ALA A 3 1.31 -22.48 -5.85
CA ALA A 3 1.48 -22.28 -4.42
C ALA A 3 1.57 -20.78 -4.10
N THR A 4 1.23 -20.42 -2.87
CA THR A 4 1.29 -19.04 -2.36
C THR A 4 2.11 -18.99 -1.07
N THR A 5 2.85 -17.90 -0.88
CA THR A 5 3.49 -17.64 0.42
C THR A 5 2.45 -17.18 1.44
N ALA A 6 2.83 -17.16 2.73
CA ALA A 6 1.97 -16.61 3.79
C ALA A 6 1.59 -15.14 3.55
N GLU A 7 2.46 -14.39 2.85
CA GLU A 7 2.25 -12.98 2.49
C GLU A 7 1.45 -12.81 1.18
N GLY A 8 1.04 -13.90 0.53
CA GLY A 8 0.22 -13.85 -0.69
C GLY A 8 0.98 -13.80 -2.01
N LEU A 9 2.32 -13.92 -2.04
CA LEU A 9 3.09 -14.00 -3.28
C LEU A 9 2.83 -15.34 -3.98
N PRO A 10 2.28 -15.36 -5.22
CA PRO A 10 2.07 -16.61 -5.95
C PRO A 10 3.35 -17.06 -6.67
N PHE A 11 3.55 -18.38 -6.72
CA PHE A 11 4.64 -19.01 -7.46
C PHE A 11 4.27 -20.43 -7.89
N LEU A 12 4.95 -20.95 -8.91
CA LEU A 12 4.80 -22.33 -9.35
C LEU A 12 5.81 -23.22 -8.66
N ARG A 13 5.34 -24.38 -8.20
CA ARG A 13 6.18 -25.48 -7.71
C ARG A 13 6.13 -26.61 -8.73
N THR A 14 7.27 -26.84 -9.37
CA THR A 14 7.48 -27.93 -10.34
C THR A 14 7.98 -29.21 -9.67
N SER A 15 8.71 -29.11 -8.56
CA SER A 15 9.33 -30.23 -7.87
C SER A 15 8.95 -30.31 -6.38
N PRO A 16 9.03 -31.50 -5.75
CA PRO A 16 8.83 -31.66 -4.31
C PRO A 16 9.84 -30.86 -3.48
N SER A 17 11.09 -30.70 -3.92
CA SER A 17 12.04 -29.75 -3.31
C SER A 17 12.04 -28.45 -4.09
N GLN A 18 11.93 -27.33 -3.39
CA GLN A 18 12.00 -26.02 -4.04
C GLN A 18 13.46 -25.71 -4.43
N PRO A 19 13.74 -25.34 -5.70
CA PRO A 19 15.08 -24.91 -6.08
C PRO A 19 15.56 -23.73 -5.22
N HIS A 20 16.82 -23.80 -4.77
CA HIS A 20 17.38 -22.82 -3.84
C HIS A 20 17.32 -21.38 -4.37
N HIS A 21 17.55 -21.18 -5.68
CA HIS A 21 17.46 -19.85 -6.30
C HIS A 21 16.06 -19.26 -6.22
N MET A 22 15.02 -20.09 -6.41
CA MET A 22 13.63 -19.65 -6.33
C MET A 22 13.25 -19.33 -4.88
N SER A 23 13.66 -20.17 -3.93
CA SER A 23 13.48 -19.90 -2.50
C SER A 23 14.12 -18.57 -2.08
N ARG A 24 15.38 -18.33 -2.49
CA ARG A 24 16.08 -17.06 -2.22
C ARG A 24 15.37 -15.84 -2.82
N MET A 25 14.87 -15.96 -4.06
CA MET A 25 14.12 -14.89 -4.71
C MET A 25 12.82 -14.58 -3.96
N ILE A 26 12.05 -15.61 -3.59
CA ILE A 26 10.80 -15.46 -2.85
C ILE A 26 11.08 -14.80 -1.49
N GLY A 27 12.09 -15.27 -0.77
CA GLY A 27 12.51 -14.67 0.50
C GLY A 27 12.87 -13.19 0.36
N ARG A 28 13.61 -12.82 -0.70
CA ARG A 28 13.94 -11.41 -0.99
C ARG A 28 12.70 -10.57 -1.25
N LYS A 29 11.75 -11.05 -2.06
CA LYS A 29 10.51 -10.33 -2.37
C LYS A 29 9.66 -10.14 -1.12
N ASN A 30 9.49 -11.19 -0.31
CA ASN A 30 8.77 -11.10 0.97
C ASN A 30 9.43 -10.10 1.91
N LYS A 31 10.76 -10.11 2.05
CA LYS A 31 11.48 -9.16 2.92
C LYS A 31 11.28 -7.71 2.46
N ILE A 32 11.29 -7.45 1.15
CA ILE A 32 11.02 -6.10 0.62
C ILE A 32 9.59 -5.67 0.94
N TYR A 33 8.62 -6.56 0.79
CA TYR A 33 7.22 -6.28 1.10
C TYR A 33 7.01 -6.01 2.60
N GLN A 34 7.50 -6.89 3.46
CA GLN A 34 7.45 -6.73 4.92
C GLN A 34 8.16 -5.44 5.37
N SER A 35 9.31 -5.11 4.77
CA SER A 35 10.01 -3.86 5.08
C SER A 35 9.15 -2.62 4.81
N LYS A 36 8.27 -2.63 3.79
CA LYS A 36 7.32 -1.53 3.57
C LYS A 36 6.28 -1.45 4.69
N ILE A 37 5.77 -2.60 5.14
CA ILE A 37 4.80 -2.66 6.26
C ILE A 37 5.44 -2.10 7.54
N PHE A 38 6.65 -2.55 7.87
CA PHE A 38 7.38 -2.05 9.04
C PHE A 38 7.59 -0.54 9.00
N LYS A 39 7.85 0.05 7.83
CA LYS A 39 7.98 1.52 7.70
C LYS A 39 6.68 2.26 7.97
N ILE A 40 5.53 1.68 7.69
CA ILE A 40 4.25 2.31 8.06
C ILE A 40 4.14 2.36 9.58
N THR A 41 4.45 1.26 10.26
CA THR A 41 4.45 1.18 11.72
C THR A 41 5.47 2.16 12.32
N GLU A 42 6.70 2.21 11.80
CA GLU A 42 7.73 3.18 12.21
C GLU A 42 7.25 4.63 12.08
N ILE A 43 6.61 4.97 10.95
CA ILE A 43 6.02 6.30 10.78
C ILE A 43 4.97 6.58 11.84
N GLN A 44 4.08 5.63 12.12
CA GLN A 44 2.97 5.81 13.06
C GLN A 44 3.42 5.90 14.52
N ASP A 45 4.31 5.00 14.94
CA ASP A 45 4.61 4.79 16.35
C ASP A 45 5.82 5.62 16.81
N GLU A 46 6.77 5.90 15.92
CA GLU A 46 8.02 6.60 16.27
C GLU A 46 8.08 8.02 15.68
N LEU A 47 7.83 8.17 14.38
CA LEU A 47 8.06 9.44 13.69
C LEU A 47 6.90 10.43 13.87
N MET A 48 5.65 9.96 13.86
CA MET A 48 4.48 10.82 13.98
C MET A 48 4.44 11.58 15.31
N PRO A 49 4.67 10.96 16.49
CA PRO A 49 4.67 11.69 17.75
C PRO A 49 5.75 12.78 17.82
N ALA A 50 6.92 12.51 17.24
CA ALA A 50 8.01 13.48 17.18
C ALA A 50 7.64 14.66 16.26
N ALA A 51 7.05 14.39 15.09
CA ALA A 51 6.63 15.44 14.17
C ALA A 51 5.51 16.32 14.75
N GLU A 52 4.55 15.72 15.46
CA GLU A 52 3.52 16.45 16.17
C GLU A 52 4.07 17.34 17.30
N ALA A 53 5.14 16.91 17.96
CA ALA A 53 5.83 17.72 18.95
C ALA A 53 6.55 18.92 18.29
N GLU A 54 7.18 18.71 17.15
CA GLU A 54 7.82 19.77 16.37
C GLU A 54 6.80 20.81 15.89
N ASP A 55 5.68 20.37 15.31
CA ASP A 55 4.59 21.25 14.87
C ASP A 55 3.99 22.07 16.03
N ARG A 56 4.02 21.54 17.26
CA ARG A 56 3.61 22.28 18.46
C ARG A 56 4.66 23.31 18.86
N TRP A 57 5.93 22.93 18.84
CA TRP A 57 7.02 23.83 19.15
C TRP A 57 7.04 25.03 18.19
N GLU A 58 6.88 24.79 16.89
CA GLU A 58 6.82 25.84 15.86
C GLU A 58 5.66 26.81 16.10
N ARG A 59 4.48 26.31 16.51
CA ARG A 59 3.33 27.15 16.90
C ARG A 59 3.62 28.03 18.11
N ILE A 60 4.30 27.49 19.12
CA ILE A 60 4.67 28.24 20.34
C ILE A 60 5.67 29.34 19.98
N VAL A 61 6.70 29.01 19.20
CA VAL A 61 7.72 29.96 18.74
C VAL A 61 7.07 31.07 17.90
N THR A 62 6.21 30.70 16.96
CA THR A 62 5.50 31.68 16.12
C THR A 62 4.63 32.63 16.95
N ARG A 63 3.96 32.12 18.00
CA ARG A 63 3.19 32.96 18.93
C ARG A 63 4.10 33.92 19.70
N GLN A 64 5.20 33.42 20.26
CA GLN A 64 6.15 34.23 21.03
C GLN A 64 6.73 35.38 20.18
N LEU A 65 7.14 35.09 18.94
CA LEU A 65 7.68 36.10 18.03
C LEU A 65 6.65 37.22 17.74
N ARG A 66 5.37 36.85 17.60
CA ARG A 66 4.29 37.83 17.42
C ARG A 66 4.09 38.70 18.66
N GLU A 67 4.15 38.12 19.85
CA GLU A 67 4.06 38.86 21.13
C GLU A 67 5.23 39.83 21.32
N GLU A 68 6.42 39.47 20.83
CA GLU A 68 7.62 40.32 20.87
C GLU A 68 7.69 41.36 19.73
N GLY A 69 6.68 41.42 18.85
CA GLY A 69 6.65 42.34 17.71
C GLY A 69 7.71 42.04 16.64
N LEU A 70 8.33 40.86 16.68
CA LEU A 70 9.27 40.41 15.67
C LEU A 70 8.50 39.85 14.46
N PRO A 71 8.96 40.11 13.22
CA PRO A 71 8.33 39.53 12.05
C PRO A 71 8.44 38.00 12.15
N PRO A 72 7.33 37.26 12.05
CA PRO A 72 7.41 35.81 11.92
C PRO A 72 8.23 35.49 10.69
N ARG A 73 9.19 34.57 10.81
CA ARG A 73 9.82 33.95 9.65
C ARG A 73 8.73 33.15 8.95
N GLU A 74 8.20 33.67 7.84
CA GLU A 74 7.14 33.07 7.01
C GLU A 74 6.17 32.24 7.83
N ALA A 75 5.26 32.89 8.57
CA ALA A 75 4.32 32.16 9.40
C ALA A 75 3.59 31.12 8.52
N PRO A 76 3.61 29.83 8.88
CA PRO A 76 2.77 28.86 8.19
C PRO A 76 1.34 29.40 8.25
N SER A 77 0.62 29.28 7.13
CA SER A 77 -0.69 29.89 6.91
C SER A 77 -1.75 29.41 7.92
N GLY A 78 -1.38 28.48 8.80
CA GLY A 78 -2.26 27.74 9.67
C GLY A 78 -2.88 26.55 8.95
N ASP A 79 -2.52 26.34 7.67
CA ASP A 79 -2.95 25.16 6.92
C ASP A 79 -2.26 23.91 7.47
N ALA A 80 -3.06 22.87 7.68
CA ALA A 80 -2.56 21.57 8.10
C ALA A 80 -1.62 20.97 7.05
N GLU A 81 -1.68 21.43 5.80
CA GLU A 81 -0.88 20.94 4.68
C GLU A 81 0.59 21.44 4.70
N GLU A 82 0.89 22.46 5.51
CA GLU A 82 2.23 23.04 5.63
C GLU A 82 3.01 22.49 6.83
N THR A 83 2.42 21.58 7.63
CA THR A 83 3.06 21.08 8.85
C THR A 83 4.04 19.94 8.57
N TYR A 84 4.99 19.73 9.48
CA TYR A 84 5.92 18.61 9.37
C TYR A 84 5.20 17.26 9.50
N ALA A 85 4.17 17.15 10.35
CA ALA A 85 3.34 15.93 10.42
C ALA A 85 2.63 15.62 9.09
N TRP A 86 2.25 16.63 8.31
CA TRP A 86 1.64 16.42 6.99
C TRP A 86 2.58 15.70 6.03
N SER A 87 3.87 16.04 6.06
CA SER A 87 4.89 15.35 5.26
C SER A 87 4.99 13.85 5.59
N LEU A 88 4.75 13.47 6.86
CA LEU A 88 4.70 12.08 7.28
C LEU A 88 3.41 11.37 6.85
N TYR A 89 2.27 12.06 6.86
CA TYR A 89 1.03 11.50 6.31
C TYR A 89 1.17 11.22 4.80
N LEU A 90 1.81 12.12 4.05
CA LEU A 90 2.11 11.91 2.63
C LEU A 90 3.08 10.73 2.43
N SER A 91 4.13 10.65 3.26
CA SER A 91 5.09 9.55 3.22
C SER A 91 4.43 8.19 3.51
N ARG A 92 3.52 8.15 4.49
CA ARG A 92 2.72 6.96 4.79
C ARG A 92 1.83 6.58 3.61
N LEU A 93 1.08 7.53 3.06
CA LEU A 93 0.21 7.30 1.90
C LEU A 93 1.00 6.71 0.72
N TRP A 94 2.21 7.20 0.49
CA TRP A 94 3.09 6.70 -0.55
C TRP A 94 3.48 5.24 -0.36
N ILE A 95 3.79 4.85 0.88
CA ILE A 95 4.14 3.46 1.20
C ILE A 95 2.91 2.56 1.10
N GLU A 96 1.76 3.00 1.61
CA GLU A 96 0.49 2.29 1.46
C GLU A 96 0.17 2.03 -0.02
N TRP A 97 0.31 3.05 -0.88
CA TRP A 97 0.16 2.90 -2.33
C TRP A 97 1.15 1.88 -2.92
N LYS A 98 2.43 1.90 -2.51
CA LYS A 98 3.43 0.93 -2.98
C LYS A 98 3.15 -0.51 -2.55
N ILE A 99 2.54 -0.70 -1.39
CA ILE A 99 2.12 -2.02 -0.90
C ILE A 99 0.98 -2.51 -1.78
N GLU A 100 -0.03 -1.67 -1.97
CA GLU A 100 -1.20 -2.00 -2.80
C GLU A 100 -0.81 -2.31 -4.24
N ALA A 101 0.04 -1.49 -4.86
CA ALA A 101 0.55 -1.76 -6.21
C ALA A 101 1.28 -3.11 -6.31
N THR A 102 2.00 -3.51 -5.25
CA THR A 102 2.65 -4.84 -5.18
C THR A 102 1.60 -5.95 -5.06
N TRP A 103 0.57 -5.73 -4.25
CA TRP A 103 -0.52 -6.67 -4.04
C TRP A 103 -1.30 -6.93 -5.33
N GLN A 104 -1.67 -5.88 -6.07
CA GLN A 104 -2.35 -6.00 -7.36
C GLN A 104 -1.49 -6.74 -8.40
N ASP A 105 -0.19 -6.45 -8.48
CA ASP A 105 0.75 -7.21 -9.33
C ASP A 105 0.78 -8.69 -8.95
N TRP A 106 0.72 -9.02 -7.66
CA TRP A 106 0.66 -10.41 -7.21
C TRP A 106 -0.66 -11.09 -7.56
N ILE A 107 -1.80 -10.42 -7.41
CA ILE A 107 -3.09 -10.96 -7.87
C ILE A 107 -3.04 -11.26 -9.36
N ALA A 108 -2.63 -10.29 -10.19
CA ALA A 108 -2.55 -10.45 -11.63
C ALA A 108 -1.61 -11.59 -12.04
N ARG A 109 -0.46 -11.73 -11.36
CA ARG A 109 0.45 -12.86 -11.56
C ARG A 109 -0.20 -14.18 -11.14
N GLY A 110 -0.90 -14.21 -10.02
CA GLY A 110 -1.60 -15.40 -9.54
C GLY A 110 -2.62 -15.90 -10.56
N GLU A 111 -3.44 -14.99 -11.11
CA GLU A 111 -4.38 -15.31 -12.18
C GLU A 111 -3.69 -15.84 -13.44
N ALA A 112 -2.60 -15.21 -13.86
CA ALA A 112 -1.84 -15.66 -15.03
C ALA A 112 -1.23 -17.04 -14.82
N LEU A 113 -0.66 -17.31 -13.64
CA LEU A 113 -0.09 -18.61 -13.29
C LEU A 113 -1.16 -19.69 -13.19
N GLN A 114 -2.35 -19.36 -12.68
CA GLN A 114 -3.49 -20.29 -12.65
C GLN A 114 -3.88 -20.72 -14.05
N ARG A 115 -4.01 -19.77 -15.00
CA ARG A 115 -4.33 -20.09 -16.41
C ARG A 115 -3.31 -21.02 -17.04
N ILE A 116 -2.02 -20.86 -16.71
CA ILE A 116 -0.96 -21.77 -17.20
C ILE A 116 -1.17 -23.17 -16.63
N VAL A 117 -1.41 -23.29 -15.32
CA VAL A 117 -1.63 -24.61 -14.68
C VAL A 117 -2.87 -25.31 -15.25
N ASP A 118 -3.95 -24.57 -15.47
CA ASP A 118 -5.18 -25.10 -16.05
C ASP A 118 -4.93 -25.61 -17.48
N ALA A 119 -4.22 -24.82 -18.31
CA ALA A 119 -3.89 -25.22 -19.68
C ALA A 119 -2.98 -26.46 -19.74
N GLU A 120 -1.97 -26.54 -18.88
CA GLU A 120 -1.10 -27.73 -18.79
C GLU A 120 -1.87 -28.97 -18.35
N GLN A 121 -2.83 -28.81 -17.44
CA GLN A 121 -3.66 -29.92 -16.98
C GLN A 121 -4.62 -30.40 -18.08
N ASP A 122 -5.22 -29.48 -18.83
CA ASP A 122 -6.08 -29.82 -19.98
C ASP A 122 -5.31 -30.53 -21.09
N LEU A 123 -4.05 -30.16 -21.34
CA LEU A 123 -3.17 -30.86 -22.28
C LEU A 123 -2.79 -32.26 -21.78
N ALA A 124 -2.44 -32.39 -20.50
CA ALA A 124 -2.13 -33.69 -19.90
C ALA A 124 -3.33 -34.66 -19.95
N ASP A 125 -4.56 -34.15 -19.77
CA ASP A 125 -5.79 -34.95 -19.90
C ASP A 125 -6.01 -35.40 -21.35
N GLN A 126 -5.75 -34.53 -22.34
CA GLN A 126 -5.82 -34.88 -23.76
C GLN A 126 -4.79 -35.95 -24.14
N GLU A 127 -3.54 -35.82 -23.69
CA GLU A 127 -2.47 -36.80 -23.93
C GLU A 127 -2.75 -38.15 -23.26
N ALA A 128 -3.36 -38.15 -22.07
CA ALA A 128 -3.78 -39.35 -21.37
C ALA A 128 -5.01 -40.04 -21.99
N GLY A 129 -5.55 -39.52 -23.09
CA GLY A 129 -6.78 -40.02 -23.73
C GLY A 129 -8.04 -39.84 -22.86
N ARG A 130 -7.95 -39.02 -21.82
CA ARG A 130 -9.08 -38.70 -20.93
C ARG A 130 -9.79 -37.47 -21.48
N THR A 131 -10.83 -37.69 -22.27
CA THR A 131 -11.76 -36.60 -22.59
C THR A 131 -12.52 -36.26 -21.31
N ARG A 132 -12.16 -35.15 -20.67
CA ARG A 132 -12.90 -34.64 -19.52
C ARG A 132 -14.31 -34.28 -20.00
N ARG A 133 -15.33 -35.02 -19.54
CA ARG A 133 -16.70 -34.48 -19.59
C ARG A 133 -16.65 -33.20 -18.76
N PRO A 134 -17.18 -32.07 -19.25
CA PRO A 134 -17.33 -30.90 -18.40
C PRO A 134 -18.28 -31.31 -17.28
N GLU A 135 -17.71 -31.54 -16.09
CA GLU A 135 -18.48 -31.58 -14.86
C GLU A 135 -19.22 -30.24 -14.82
N PRO A 136 -20.57 -30.22 -14.76
CA PRO A 136 -21.29 -28.98 -14.51
C PRO A 136 -20.72 -28.45 -13.21
N THR A 137 -20.16 -27.26 -13.28
CA THR A 137 -19.56 -26.53 -12.18
C THR A 137 -20.60 -26.40 -11.07
N THR A 138 -20.67 -27.41 -10.20
CA THR A 138 -21.41 -27.35 -8.95
C THR A 138 -20.67 -26.30 -8.15
N GLY A 139 -21.32 -25.15 -7.98
CA GLY A 139 -20.74 -23.90 -7.50
C GLY A 139 -20.31 -23.93 -6.04
N GLU A 140 -19.34 -24.78 -5.69
CA GLU A 140 -18.81 -24.89 -4.33
C GLU A 140 -17.31 -24.58 -4.20
N HIS A 141 -16.58 -24.34 -5.30
CA HIS A 141 -15.18 -23.93 -5.24
C HIS A 141 -14.89 -22.54 -5.81
N ALA A 142 -15.91 -21.82 -6.29
CA ALA A 142 -15.86 -20.36 -6.39
C ALA A 142 -16.23 -19.72 -5.04
N ARG A 143 -15.62 -20.17 -3.94
CA ARG A 143 -15.37 -19.19 -2.89
C ARG A 143 -14.21 -18.37 -3.44
N PRO A 144 -14.40 -17.10 -3.85
CA PRO A 144 -13.25 -16.22 -3.87
C PRO A 144 -12.57 -16.45 -2.53
N MET A 145 -11.27 -16.79 -2.53
CA MET A 145 -10.50 -16.75 -1.28
C MET A 145 -10.94 -15.47 -0.62
N ALA A 146 -11.55 -15.58 0.56
CA ALA A 146 -11.93 -14.40 1.31
C ALA A 146 -10.67 -13.57 1.31
N THR A 147 -10.70 -12.47 0.57
CA THR A 147 -9.59 -11.53 0.52
C THR A 147 -9.46 -11.13 1.97
N VAL A 148 -8.52 -11.76 2.68
CA VAL A 148 -8.10 -11.28 3.97
C VAL A 148 -7.42 -9.99 3.61
N ASN A 149 -8.24 -8.95 3.49
CA ASN A 149 -7.81 -7.59 3.34
C ASN A 149 -6.92 -7.38 4.54
N VAL A 150 -5.62 -7.26 4.30
CA VAL A 150 -4.64 -6.84 5.31
C VAL A 150 -4.97 -5.43 5.82
N SER A 151 -5.99 -4.76 5.26
CA SER A 151 -6.69 -3.66 5.90
C SER A 151 -8.03 -4.11 6.50
N GLY A 152 -8.04 -4.39 7.80
CA GLY A 152 -9.26 -4.49 8.62
C GLY A 152 -10.00 -3.15 8.80
N SER A 153 -9.82 -2.22 7.87
CA SER A 153 -10.45 -0.90 7.88
C SER A 153 -11.43 -0.83 6.72
N LYS A 154 -12.66 -0.38 7.00
CA LYS A 154 -13.84 -0.30 6.11
C LYS A 154 -13.67 0.54 4.83
N TYR A 155 -12.45 0.88 4.45
CA TYR A 155 -12.14 1.53 3.20
C TYR A 155 -11.69 0.43 2.25
N ASN A 156 -12.59 0.02 1.35
CA ASN A 156 -12.16 -0.65 0.12
C ASN A 156 -11.08 0.26 -0.49
N PHE A 157 -9.81 -0.15 -0.40
CA PHE A 157 -8.70 0.69 -0.81
C PHE A 157 -8.72 0.93 -2.32
N LEU A 158 -9.47 0.16 -3.11
CA LEU A 158 -9.51 0.35 -4.54
C LEU A 158 -10.84 -0.08 -5.18
N THR A 159 -11.66 0.88 -5.58
CA THR A 159 -11.85 0.98 -7.03
C THR A 159 -10.47 1.30 -7.61
N PRO A 160 -10.04 0.68 -8.72
CA PRO A 160 -8.81 1.10 -9.38
C PRO A 160 -8.86 2.63 -9.44
N LEU A 161 -7.83 3.30 -8.92
CA LEU A 161 -7.58 4.64 -9.41
C LEU A 161 -7.24 4.41 -10.88
N GLU A 162 -8.28 4.36 -11.72
CA GLU A 162 -8.24 4.76 -13.10
C GLU A 162 -7.83 6.24 -13.08
N LEU A 163 -6.59 6.51 -12.68
CA LEU A 163 -5.87 7.71 -13.04
C LEU A 163 -5.67 7.63 -14.55
N GLN A 164 -6.75 7.85 -15.29
CA GLN A 164 -6.81 8.01 -16.74
C GLN A 164 -5.75 7.19 -17.50
N GLY A 165 -5.72 5.87 -17.26
CA GLY A 165 -4.91 4.94 -18.05
C GLY A 165 -3.39 5.16 -18.05
N LYS A 166 -2.80 5.91 -17.11
CA LYS A 166 -1.35 6.08 -17.04
C LYS A 166 -0.79 5.45 -15.77
N PRO A 167 0.04 4.37 -15.88
CA PRO A 167 0.79 3.89 -14.72
C PRO A 167 1.65 5.05 -14.19
N ILE A 168 1.82 5.14 -12.86
CA ILE A 168 2.78 6.09 -12.27
C ILE A 168 4.17 5.67 -12.76
N GLN A 169 4.61 6.30 -13.85
CA GLN A 169 5.86 6.02 -14.50
C GLN A 169 6.98 6.61 -13.65
N MET A 170 7.86 5.75 -13.14
CA MET A 170 8.99 6.15 -12.30
C MET A 170 10.21 6.48 -13.16
N ASP A 171 10.06 7.40 -14.12
CA ASP A 171 11.07 7.71 -15.15
C ASP A 171 12.25 8.58 -14.62
N GLY A 172 12.57 8.49 -13.33
CA GLY A 172 13.66 9.26 -12.70
C GLY A 172 13.31 10.73 -12.37
N HIS A 173 12.11 11.19 -12.73
CA HIS A 173 11.56 12.46 -12.26
C HIS A 173 11.07 12.35 -10.80
N ASP A 174 11.07 13.48 -10.08
CA ASP A 174 10.53 13.54 -8.73
C ASP A 174 9.04 13.15 -8.75
N VAL A 175 8.75 12.03 -8.11
CA VAL A 175 7.42 11.43 -8.08
C VAL A 175 6.47 12.29 -7.27
N PHE A 176 6.98 13.01 -6.27
CA PHE A 176 6.17 13.89 -5.45
C PHE A 176 5.75 15.16 -6.19
N ALA A 177 6.47 15.52 -7.25
CA ALA A 177 6.11 16.61 -8.17
C ALA A 177 5.24 16.14 -9.35
N SER A 178 4.93 14.84 -9.46
CA SER A 178 4.16 14.32 -10.58
C SER A 178 2.66 14.60 -10.43
N GLU A 179 2.00 14.90 -11.55
CA GLU A 179 0.55 15.12 -11.59
C GLU A 179 -0.24 13.88 -11.15
N THR A 180 0.30 12.70 -11.42
CA THR A 180 -0.30 11.42 -11.00
C THR A 180 -0.29 11.29 -9.49
N TRP A 181 0.81 11.64 -8.81
CA TRP A 181 0.87 11.68 -7.35
C TRP A 181 -0.06 12.76 -6.78
N ALA A 182 -0.07 13.96 -7.34
CA ALA A 182 -0.97 15.03 -6.91
C ALA A 182 -2.44 14.59 -6.99
N ALA A 183 -2.82 13.85 -8.03
CA ALA A 183 -4.16 13.29 -8.16
C ALA A 183 -4.48 12.22 -7.10
N VAL A 184 -3.51 11.36 -6.73
CA VAL A 184 -3.66 10.43 -5.60
C VAL A 184 -3.93 11.19 -4.31
N VAL A 185 -3.11 12.20 -4.00
CA VAL A 185 -3.25 13.03 -2.79
C VAL A 185 -4.63 13.70 -2.75
N ARG A 186 -5.06 14.34 -3.85
CA ARG A 186 -6.40 14.95 -3.94
C ARG A 186 -7.53 13.96 -3.71
N SER A 187 -7.44 12.76 -4.27
CA SER A 187 -8.46 11.71 -4.08
C SER A 187 -8.56 11.23 -2.62
N ARG A 188 -7.46 11.33 -1.87
CA ARG A 188 -7.34 10.89 -0.47
C ARG A 188 -7.34 12.03 0.52
N HIS A 189 -7.60 13.25 0.06
CA HIS A 189 -7.45 14.45 0.88
C HIS A 189 -8.29 14.42 2.15
N GLY A 190 -9.56 13.99 2.04
CA GLY A 190 -10.45 13.87 3.19
C GLY A 190 -9.95 12.85 4.23
N MET A 191 -9.29 11.77 3.79
CA MET A 191 -8.69 10.79 4.69
C MET A 191 -7.48 11.38 5.41
N LEU A 192 -6.58 12.06 4.68
CA LEU A 192 -5.41 12.72 5.25
C LEU A 192 -5.81 13.78 6.28
N ARG A 193 -6.81 14.61 5.96
CA ARG A 193 -7.39 15.56 6.92
C ARG A 193 -7.98 14.88 8.15
N SER A 194 -8.68 13.75 7.98
CA SER A 194 -9.20 13.00 9.13
C SER A 194 -8.10 12.45 10.04
N TRP A 195 -6.90 12.17 9.51
CA TRP A 195 -5.75 11.79 10.32
C TRP A 195 -5.21 12.98 11.11
N ALA A 196 -5.05 14.13 10.44
CA ALA A 196 -4.63 15.38 11.08
C ALA A 196 -5.62 15.84 12.18
N ASP A 197 -6.93 15.76 11.93
CA ASP A 197 -7.96 16.16 12.90
C ASP A 197 -7.96 15.25 14.14
N LYS A 198 -7.73 13.94 13.95
CA LYS A 198 -7.61 12.98 15.05
C LYS A 198 -6.39 13.27 15.92
N ALA A 199 -5.26 13.62 15.31
CA ALA A 199 -4.08 14.04 16.04
C ALA A 199 -4.36 15.30 16.88
N GLN A 200 -5.00 16.31 16.29
CA GLN A 200 -5.34 17.55 17.00
C GLN A 200 -6.34 17.33 18.15
N THR A 201 -7.32 16.43 17.97
CA THR A 201 -8.32 16.13 19.01
C THR A 201 -7.74 15.30 20.16
N ALA A 202 -6.90 14.31 19.87
CA ALA A 202 -6.17 13.55 20.90
C ALA A 202 -5.28 14.47 21.75
N GLN A 203 -4.71 15.51 21.14
CA GLN A 203 -3.90 16.51 21.83
C GLN A 203 -4.71 17.46 22.73
N ARG A 204 -5.95 17.80 22.37
CA ARG A 204 -6.81 18.68 23.20
C ARG A 204 -7.35 17.98 24.45
N SER A 205 -7.39 16.64 24.46
CA SER A 205 -7.91 15.86 25.58
C SER A 205 -6.85 15.53 26.64
N THR A 206 -5.58 15.84 26.39
CA THR A 206 -4.45 15.55 27.28
C THR A 206 -3.94 16.78 28.04
N VAL A 207 -4.67 17.90 27.98
CA VAL A 207 -4.47 19.14 28.74
C VAL A 207 -5.67 19.36 29.65
#